data_AF-A0A535T9Q2-F1
#
_entry.id   AF-A0A535T9Q2-F1
#
_cell.length_a   1.000
_cell.length_b   1.000
_cell.length_c   1.000
_cell.angle_alpha   90.00
_cell.angle_beta   90.00
_cell.angle_gamma   90.00
#
_symmetry.space_group_name_H-M   'P 1'
#
loop_
_entity.id
_entity.type
_entity.pdbx_description
1 polymer ?
#
loop_
_entity_poly.entity_id
_entity_poly.type
_entity_poly.pdbx_seq_one_letter_code
_entity_poly.pdbx_strand_id
1 'polypeptide(L)'
;MEAATDPLLNGWYYSINNQNYEIGDLCAWTFGPGNLQGADVLWNKDPYIVQQEWSNAISGCNLTTNNATRYYQIVNRNSGLVMDVSGGGTNAGAQVIQWTNHSGLNQQWSLVPDGANY
;
A
#
# COMPACT_ATOMS: atom_id res chain seq x y z
N MET A 1 10.82 -0.82 15.04
CA MET A 1 11.49 -2.10 15.40
C MET A 1 12.91 -2.03 14.84
N GLU A 2 13.73 -1.12 15.37
CA GLU A 2 15.20 -1.11 15.16
C GLU A 2 15.89 -2.24 15.95
N ALA A 3 15.28 -2.66 17.07
CA ALA A 3 15.80 -3.74 17.89
C ALA A 3 15.76 -5.14 17.24
N ALA A 4 15.17 -5.32 16.04
CA ALA A 4 15.08 -6.64 15.40
C ALA A 4 15.70 -6.74 14.00
N THR A 5 15.88 -5.64 13.25
CA THR A 5 16.30 -5.72 11.84
C THR A 5 17.78 -5.39 11.61
N ASP A 6 18.40 -4.50 12.39
CA ASP A 6 19.86 -4.32 12.42
C ASP A 6 20.35 -3.59 13.69
N PRO A 7 20.72 -4.32 14.76
CA PRO A 7 21.25 -3.72 15.98
C PRO A 7 22.71 -3.26 15.87
N LEU A 8 23.34 -3.39 14.70
CA LEU A 8 24.77 -3.13 14.48
C LEU A 8 25.07 -1.85 13.69
N LEU A 9 24.05 -1.08 13.29
CA LEU A 9 24.18 0.21 12.59
C LEU A 9 24.98 0.09 11.29
N ASN A 10 24.75 -0.98 10.52
CA ASN A 10 25.47 -1.25 9.27
C ASN A 10 24.56 -1.36 8.04
N GLY A 11 23.28 -1.03 8.20
CA GLY A 11 22.27 -1.03 7.16
C GLY A 11 22.50 -0.01 6.05
N TRP A 12 21.56 0.03 5.10
CA TRP A 12 21.66 0.82 3.87
C TRP A 12 21.63 2.33 4.14
N TYR A 13 22.61 3.06 3.61
CA TYR A 13 22.79 4.51 3.83
C TYR A 13 22.26 5.37 2.67
N TYR A 14 21.62 6.49 3.00
CA TYR A 14 21.27 7.59 2.10
C TYR A 14 22.11 8.83 2.45
N SER A 15 22.73 9.44 1.45
CA SER A 15 23.58 10.63 1.65
C SER A 15 22.84 11.90 1.26
N ILE A 16 22.69 12.83 2.20
CA ILE A 16 22.20 14.20 1.95
C ILE A 16 23.11 15.20 2.66
N ASN A 17 23.45 16.30 1.98
CA ASN A 17 24.33 17.37 2.48
C ASN A 17 25.67 16.87 3.05
N ASN A 18 26.30 15.89 2.37
CA ASN A 18 27.58 15.31 2.79
C ASN A 18 27.52 14.56 4.15
N GLN A 19 26.31 14.19 4.60
CA GLN A 19 26.06 13.36 5.78
C GLN A 19 25.37 12.06 5.33
N ASN A 20 25.83 10.92 5.86
CA ASN A 20 25.22 9.62 5.62
C ASN A 20 24.21 9.36 6.73
N TYR A 21 22.95 9.15 6.35
CA TYR A 21 21.88 8.71 7.23
C TYR A 21 21.55 7.27 6.88
N GLU A 22 21.48 6.38 7.86
CA GLU A 22 20.90 5.06 7.61
C GLU A 22 19.41 5.23 7.28
N ILE A 23 18.93 4.58 6.22
CA ILE A 23 17.53 4.69 5.79
C ILE A 23 16.59 4.19 6.91
N GLY A 24 17.04 3.21 7.70
CA GLY A 24 16.34 2.72 8.90
C GLY A 24 16.20 3.77 10.02
N ASP A 25 17.16 4.69 10.12
CA ASP A 25 17.25 5.67 11.22
C ASP A 25 16.52 6.98 10.94
N LEU A 26 16.17 7.25 9.67
CA LEU A 26 15.49 8.49 9.28
C LEU A 26 14.12 8.66 9.95
N CYS A 27 13.53 7.56 10.43
CA CYS A 27 12.25 7.53 11.15
C CYS A 27 12.38 6.92 12.54
N ALA A 28 13.60 6.84 13.07
CA ALA A 28 13.86 6.46 14.45
C ALA A 28 12.95 7.26 15.40
N TRP A 29 12.27 6.54 16.30
CA TRP A 29 11.37 7.12 17.32
C TRP A 29 10.19 7.93 16.77
N THR A 30 9.94 7.87 15.46
CA THR A 30 8.77 8.52 14.84
C THR A 30 7.63 7.52 14.76
N PHE A 31 6.59 7.74 15.56
CA PHE A 31 5.41 6.89 15.64
C PHE A 31 4.18 7.59 15.05
N GLY A 32 3.16 6.83 14.67
CA GLY A 32 1.87 7.42 14.30
C GLY A 32 1.15 8.03 15.51
N PRO A 33 0.07 8.81 15.27
CA PRO A 33 -0.75 9.35 16.35
C PRO A 33 -1.38 8.21 17.14
N GLY A 34 -1.14 8.18 18.46
CA GLY A 34 -1.72 7.19 19.36
C GLY A 34 -3.23 7.38 19.55
N ASN A 35 -3.96 6.27 19.60
CA ASN A 35 -5.37 6.23 19.96
C ASN A 35 -5.56 6.16 21.50
N LEU A 36 -6.81 6.05 21.95
CA LEU A 36 -7.16 5.96 23.38
C LEU A 36 -6.57 4.73 24.10
N GLN A 37 -6.11 3.73 23.35
CA GLN A 37 -5.45 2.53 23.84
C GLN A 37 -3.91 2.63 23.73
N GLY A 38 -3.38 3.79 23.34
CA GLY A 38 -1.94 4.03 23.18
C GLY A 38 -1.34 3.43 21.91
N ALA A 39 -2.15 2.91 20.99
CA ALA A 39 -1.70 2.28 19.74
C ALA A 39 -1.74 3.27 18.58
N ASP A 40 -0.80 3.20 17.65
CA ASP A 40 -0.84 3.99 16.42
C ASP A 40 -1.41 3.22 15.22
N VAL A 41 -1.43 1.88 15.29
CA VAL A 41 -2.10 1.00 14.32
C VAL A 41 -2.88 -0.12 15.02
N LEU A 42 -3.95 -0.56 14.37
CA LEU A 42 -4.68 -1.76 14.74
C LEU A 42 -4.42 -2.83 13.68
N TRP A 43 -3.86 -3.97 14.09
CA TRP A 43 -3.74 -5.14 13.22
C TRP A 43 -4.61 -6.25 13.79
N ASN A 44 -5.59 -6.72 13.02
CA ASN A 44 -6.53 -7.76 13.45
C ASN A 44 -7.28 -7.41 14.75
N LYS A 45 -7.54 -6.11 14.98
CA LYS A 45 -8.13 -5.53 16.21
C LYS A 45 -7.20 -5.50 17.42
N ASP A 46 -5.98 -5.99 17.29
CA ASP A 46 -4.97 -5.89 18.34
C ASP A 46 -4.20 -4.57 18.21
N PRO A 47 -3.99 -3.85 19.32
CA PRO A 47 -3.29 -2.57 19.35
C PRO A 47 -1.77 -2.76 19.26
N TYR A 48 -1.13 -2.03 18.34
CA TYR A 48 0.32 -1.97 18.24
C TYR A 48 0.82 -0.53 18.17
N ILE A 49 2.01 -0.29 18.70
CA ILE A 49 2.82 0.90 18.42
C ILE A 49 3.88 0.47 17.40
N VAL A 50 3.86 1.08 16.22
CA VAL A 50 4.77 0.74 15.13
C VAL A 50 5.48 2.00 14.64
N GLN A 51 6.79 2.01 14.82
CA GLN A 51 7.68 3.02 14.25
C GLN A 51 7.47 3.11 12.73
N GLN A 52 7.33 4.33 12.22
CA GLN A 52 7.18 4.59 10.80
C GLN A 52 8.47 4.28 10.03
N GLU A 53 8.35 3.95 8.74
CA GLU A 53 9.52 3.78 7.85
C GLU A 53 9.68 4.98 6.91
N TRP A 54 10.92 5.22 6.47
CA TRP A 54 11.21 6.30 5.53
C TRP A 54 10.71 5.95 4.12
N SER A 55 9.93 6.86 3.54
CA SER A 55 9.42 6.74 2.18
C SER A 55 10.05 7.79 1.27
N ASN A 56 10.83 7.33 0.28
CA ASN A 56 11.37 8.17 -0.79
C ASN A 56 10.27 8.77 -1.69
N ALA A 57 9.06 8.19 -1.70
CA ALA A 57 7.95 8.66 -2.52
C ALA A 57 7.34 9.97 -1.99
N ILE A 58 7.41 10.19 -0.67
CA ILE A 58 6.90 11.40 -0.02
C ILE A 58 7.98 12.18 0.72
N SER A 59 9.24 11.74 0.64
CA SER A 59 10.40 12.29 1.36
C SER A 59 10.12 12.48 2.86
N GLY A 60 9.58 11.44 3.50
CA GLY A 60 9.19 11.52 4.91
C GLY A 60 8.82 10.18 5.52
N CYS A 61 8.64 10.18 6.84
CA CYS A 61 8.23 9.01 7.61
C CYS A 61 6.76 8.69 7.37
N ASN A 62 6.50 7.45 6.97
CA ASN A 62 5.15 6.99 6.70
C ASN A 62 5.08 5.47 6.83
N LEU A 63 4.30 5.01 7.81
CA LEU A 63 3.84 3.63 7.80
C LEU A 63 2.61 3.58 6.89
N THR A 64 2.81 3.37 5.59
CA THR A 64 1.70 3.34 4.62
C THR A 64 0.93 2.01 4.75
N THR A 65 0.21 1.81 5.85
CA THR A 65 -0.87 0.81 5.94
C THR A 65 -2.17 1.35 5.35
N ASN A 66 -2.08 2.41 4.53
CA ASN A 66 -3.23 2.99 3.87
C ASN A 66 -3.93 1.90 3.07
N ASN A 67 -5.18 1.65 3.44
CA ASN A 67 -6.25 1.15 2.59
C ASN A 67 -6.45 2.07 1.37
N ALA A 68 -5.38 2.43 0.66
CA ALA A 68 -5.45 3.12 -0.59
C ALA A 68 -6.08 2.14 -1.56
N THR A 69 -7.33 2.41 -1.95
CA THR A 69 -8.00 1.69 -3.02
C THR A 69 -7.12 1.77 -4.25
N ARG A 70 -6.45 0.65 -4.56
CA ARG A 70 -5.69 0.49 -5.79
C ARG A 70 -6.66 0.01 -6.86
N TYR A 71 -6.57 0.62 -8.03
CA TYR A 71 -7.27 0.20 -9.23
C TYR A 71 -6.34 -0.59 -10.12
N TYR A 72 -6.83 -1.70 -10.62
CA TYR A 72 -6.10 -2.63 -11.47
C TYR A 72 -6.85 -2.84 -12.77
N GLN A 73 -6.10 -3.11 -13.84
CA GLN A 73 -6.64 -3.68 -15.06
C GLN A 73 -6.45 -5.20 -15.01
N ILE A 74 -7.52 -5.95 -15.18
CA ILE A 74 -7.47 -7.41 -15.22
C ILE A 74 -7.39 -7.83 -16.69
N VAL A 75 -6.21 -8.29 -17.10
CA VAL A 75 -5.93 -8.69 -18.48
C VAL A 75 -6.07 -10.20 -18.62
N ASN A 76 -6.85 -10.65 -19.59
CA ASN A 76 -6.88 -12.05 -19.97
C ASN A 76 -5.58 -12.38 -20.74
N ARG A 77 -4.75 -13.26 -20.18
CA ARG A 77 -3.45 -13.62 -20.77
C ARG A 77 -3.56 -14.23 -22.18
N ASN A 78 -4.65 -14.91 -22.50
CA ASN A 78 -4.81 -15.59 -23.80
C ASN A 78 -5.27 -14.64 -24.91
N SER A 79 -6.17 -13.70 -24.61
CA SER A 79 -6.72 -12.77 -25.61
C SER A 79 -6.05 -11.40 -25.62
N GLY A 80 -5.39 -10.99 -24.53
CA GLY A 80 -4.88 -9.63 -24.33
C GLY A 80 -5.97 -8.59 -24.03
N LEU A 81 -7.25 -9.00 -23.97
CA LEU A 81 -8.38 -8.13 -23.64
C LEU A 81 -8.48 -7.92 -22.14
N VAL A 82 -9.12 -6.81 -21.73
CA VAL A 82 -9.33 -6.46 -20.33
C VAL A 82 -10.76 -6.73 -19.88
N MET A 83 -10.92 -7.01 -18.60
CA MET A 83 -12.23 -7.09 -17.95
C MET A 83 -12.93 -5.72 -17.96
N ASP A 84 -14.14 -5.66 -18.52
CA ASP A 84 -14.88 -4.42 -18.81
C ASP A 84 -16.36 -4.61 -18.41
N VAL A 85 -16.99 -3.61 -17.78
CA VAL A 85 -18.45 -3.59 -17.61
C VAL A 85 -19.11 -3.09 -18.89
N SER A 86 -19.91 -3.95 -19.53
CA SER A 86 -20.52 -3.70 -20.85
C SER A 86 -21.29 -2.37 -20.87
N GLY A 87 -20.88 -1.48 -21.78
CA GLY A 87 -21.45 -0.13 -21.93
C GLY A 87 -21.26 0.80 -20.73
N GLY A 88 -20.43 0.44 -19.74
CA GLY A 88 -20.24 1.21 -18.52
C GLY A 88 -21.46 1.21 -17.57
N GLY A 89 -22.28 0.16 -17.63
CA GLY A 89 -23.48 0.05 -16.79
C GLY A 89 -23.17 0.14 -15.28
N THR A 90 -23.94 0.95 -14.54
CA THR A 90 -23.76 1.17 -13.10
C THR A 90 -24.73 0.37 -12.23
N ASN A 91 -25.68 -0.33 -12.85
CA ASN A 91 -26.69 -1.10 -12.14
C ASN A 91 -26.10 -2.41 -11.60
N ALA A 92 -26.59 -2.85 -10.45
CA ALA A 92 -26.24 -4.17 -9.92
C ALA A 92 -26.62 -5.27 -10.94
N GLY A 93 -25.68 -6.19 -11.20
CA GLY A 93 -25.84 -7.21 -12.23
C GLY A 93 -25.52 -6.76 -13.65
N ALA A 94 -24.94 -5.56 -13.85
CA ALA A 94 -24.38 -5.17 -15.13
C ALA A 94 -23.38 -6.23 -15.64
N GLN A 95 -23.47 -6.55 -16.93
CA GLN A 95 -22.69 -7.63 -17.52
C GLN A 95 -21.20 -7.28 -17.56
N VAL A 96 -20.36 -8.17 -17.04
CA VAL A 96 -18.91 -8.10 -17.19
C VAL A 96 -18.48 -8.89 -18.42
N ILE A 97 -17.74 -8.25 -19.32
CA ILE A 97 -17.25 -8.79 -20.60
C ILE A 97 -15.74 -8.63 -20.71
N GLN A 98 -15.14 -9.21 -21.76
CA GLN A 98 -13.78 -8.89 -22.18
C GLN A 98 -13.83 -7.91 -23.35
N TRP A 99 -13.04 -6.84 -23.28
CA TRP A 99 -13.03 -5.82 -24.33
C TRP A 99 -11.63 -5.22 -24.54
N THR A 100 -11.48 -4.48 -25.64
CA THR A 100 -10.24 -3.76 -25.95
C THR A 100 -9.96 -2.74 -24.86
N ASN A 101 -8.72 -2.68 -24.39
CA ASN A 101 -8.29 -1.70 -23.40
C ASN A 101 -8.44 -0.28 -23.95
N HIS A 102 -9.23 0.54 -23.26
CA HIS A 102 -9.41 1.98 -23.51
C HIS A 102 -9.19 2.81 -22.24
N SER A 103 -8.73 2.18 -21.16
CA SER A 103 -8.45 2.81 -19.85
C SER A 103 -9.64 3.51 -19.20
N GLY A 104 -10.87 3.28 -19.68
CA GLY A 104 -12.08 3.83 -19.09
C GLY A 104 -12.36 3.29 -17.68
N LEU A 105 -13.20 4.02 -16.93
CA LEU A 105 -13.52 3.68 -15.53
C LEU A 105 -14.14 2.28 -15.38
N ASN A 106 -14.89 1.82 -16.37
CA ASN A 106 -15.48 0.49 -16.45
C ASN A 106 -14.45 -0.64 -16.68
N GLN A 107 -13.16 -0.31 -16.79
CA GLN A 107 -12.03 -1.25 -16.90
C GLN A 107 -11.09 -1.18 -15.68
N GLN A 108 -11.46 -0.42 -14.64
CA GLN A 108 -10.67 -0.23 -13.42
C GLN A 108 -11.32 -0.96 -12.25
N TRP A 109 -10.62 -1.94 -11.70
CA TRP A 109 -11.12 -2.83 -10.67
C TRP A 109 -10.38 -2.64 -9.35
N SER A 110 -11.11 -2.54 -8.25
CA SER A 110 -10.52 -2.69 -6.93
C SER A 110 -10.73 -4.12 -6.44
N LEU A 111 -9.67 -4.73 -5.93
CA LEU A 111 -9.70 -6.07 -5.36
C LEU A 111 -10.00 -5.93 -3.87
N VAL A 112 -11.14 -6.45 -3.44
CA VAL A 112 -11.52 -6.52 -2.03
C VAL A 112 -11.20 -7.93 -1.54
N PRO A 113 -10.37 -8.09 -0.49
CA PRO A 113 -10.12 -9.40 0.10
C PRO A 113 -11.42 -9.99 0.65
N ASP A 114 -11.71 -11.26 0.35
CA ASP A 114 -12.91 -11.97 0.83
C ASP A 114 -12.81 -12.43 2.30
N GLY A 115 -12.02 -11.71 3.11
CA GLY A 115 -11.59 -12.10 4.44
C GLY A 115 -10.35 -13.01 4.36
N ALA A 116 -9.21 -12.46 4.79
CA ALA A 116 -7.92 -13.13 4.98
C ALA A 116 -7.80 -14.52 4.33
N ASN A 117 -7.43 -14.55 3.04
CA ASN A 117 -6.45 -15.44 2.41
C ASN A 117 -6.69 -15.51 0.89
N TYR A 118 -5.62 -15.17 0.15
CA TYR A 118 -5.38 -15.25 -1.31
C TYR A 118 -5.94 -14.11 -2.17
#